data_AF-A0A932PAJ5-F1
#
_entry.id   AF-A0A932PAJ5-F1
#
_cell.length_a   1.000
_cell.length_b   1.000
_cell.length_c   1.000
_cell.angle_alpha   90.00
_cell.angle_beta   90.00
_cell.angle_gamma   90.00
#
_symmetry.space_group_name_H-M   'P 1'
#
loop_
_entity.id
_entity.type
_entity.pdbx_description
1 polymer ?
#
loop_
_entity_poly.entity_id
_entity_poly.type
_entity_poly.pdbx_seq_one_letter_code
_entity_poly.pdbx_strand_id
1 'polypeptide(L)'
;MPTSMDRRQFGKTLSALIASTGLAAASQTTSAAQQADQPAQPPSEADLFLQVVKARWGERLSKEQLKELRKQIEQDLGGSKRLSAFPLTNADEPAPVFAAYRSS
;
A
#
# COMPACT_ATOMS: atom_id res chain seq x y z
N MET A 1 19.85 -27.50 20.97
CA MET A 1 18.51 -26.89 20.85
C MET A 1 18.62 -25.42 21.29
N PRO A 2 18.53 -24.43 20.39
CA PRO A 2 18.58 -23.03 20.81
C PRO A 2 17.25 -22.62 21.45
N THR A 3 17.31 -21.99 22.62
CA THR A 3 16.17 -21.50 23.40
C THR A 3 15.61 -20.21 22.79
N SER A 4 14.31 -20.17 22.47
CA SER A 4 13.61 -18.97 21.99
C SER A 4 13.77 -17.81 22.98
N MET A 5 14.32 -16.69 22.52
CA MET A 5 14.41 -15.46 23.31
C MET A 5 13.03 -14.77 23.38
N ASP A 6 12.65 -14.33 24.58
CA ASP A 6 11.34 -13.74 24.87
C ASP A 6 11.21 -12.33 24.27
N ARG A 7 10.17 -12.14 23.43
CA ARG A 7 9.85 -10.89 22.71
C ARG A 7 9.69 -9.68 23.63
N ARG A 8 9.39 -9.93 24.91
CA ARG A 8 9.18 -8.89 25.94
C ARG A 8 10.48 -8.26 26.44
N GLN A 9 11.62 -8.94 26.30
CA GLN A 9 12.94 -8.41 26.70
C GLN A 9 13.46 -7.40 25.67
N PHE A 10 13.13 -7.58 24.38
CA PHE A 10 13.59 -6.70 23.29
C PHE A 10 13.01 -5.28 23.36
N GLY A 11 11.73 -5.15 23.75
CA GLY A 11 11.07 -3.84 23.83
C GLY A 11 11.60 -2.94 24.96
N LYS A 12 12.17 -3.52 26.02
CA LYS A 12 12.70 -2.76 27.16
C LYS A 12 14.05 -2.10 26.85
N THR A 13 14.81 -2.63 25.90
CA THR A 13 16.12 -2.07 25.49
C THR A 13 16.03 -0.83 24.59
N LEU A 14 14.88 -0.55 23.95
CA LEU A 14 14.75 0.60 23.03
C LEU A 14 14.29 1.91 23.69
N SER A 15 13.74 1.88 24.91
CA SER A 15 13.20 3.08 25.57
C SER A 15 14.21 3.87 26.43
N ALA A 16 15.48 3.45 26.50
CA ALA A 16 16.49 4.07 27.36
C ALA A 16 17.49 4.99 26.63
N LEU A 17 17.17 5.48 25.42
CA LEU A 17 18.10 6.25 24.57
C LEU A 17 17.60 7.64 24.14
N ILE A 18 16.52 8.16 24.73
CA ILE A 18 15.98 9.51 24.45
C ILE A 18 16.07 10.40 25.70
N ALA A 19 17.19 10.35 26.42
CA ALA A 19 17.37 11.13 27.63
C ALA A 19 18.80 11.69 27.74
N SER A 20 19.25 12.48 26.76
CA SER A 20 20.30 13.51 26.95
C SER A 20 20.77 14.14 25.62
N THR A 21 20.13 15.24 25.23
CA THR A 21 20.61 16.38 24.39
C THR A 21 19.34 17.08 23.87
N GLY A 22 18.89 18.26 24.30
CA GLY A 22 19.61 19.38 24.90
C GLY A 22 20.24 20.26 23.81
N LEU A 23 19.45 21.03 23.06
CA LEU A 23 19.82 22.28 22.34
C LEU A 23 18.52 22.86 21.71
N ALA A 24 17.94 23.92 22.29
CA ALA A 24 18.15 25.32 21.89
C ALA A 24 17.70 25.64 20.45
N ALA A 25 16.62 26.43 20.34
CA ALA A 25 16.66 27.76 19.69
C ALA A 25 15.23 28.23 19.38
N ALA A 26 14.86 29.34 20.01
CA ALA A 26 13.79 30.19 19.54
C ALA A 26 14.14 30.75 18.16
N SER A 27 13.21 30.68 17.21
CA SER A 27 13.23 31.48 15.99
C SER A 27 11.80 31.79 15.56
N GLN A 28 11.22 32.81 16.19
CA GLN A 28 10.31 33.69 15.46
C GLN A 28 11.19 34.71 14.74
N THR A 29 11.08 34.79 13.41
CA THR A 29 11.09 36.01 12.58
C THR A 29 11.41 35.64 11.13
N THR A 30 10.63 36.22 10.21
CA THR A 30 10.80 36.33 8.75
C THR A 30 10.78 35.05 7.90
N SER A 31 9.78 34.95 7.03
CA SER A 31 9.98 34.76 5.58
C SER A 31 8.67 34.89 4.81
N ALA A 32 8.40 36.10 4.32
CA ALA A 32 7.61 36.29 3.12
C ALA A 32 8.46 35.86 1.92
N ALA A 33 8.49 34.55 1.63
CA ALA A 33 8.94 33.92 0.38
C ALA A 33 9.09 32.40 0.61
N GLN A 34 7.98 31.67 0.72
CA GLN A 34 8.01 30.20 0.71
C GLN A 34 6.79 29.69 -0.06
N GLN A 35 6.87 29.86 -1.38
CA GLN A 35 5.99 29.21 -2.33
C GLN A 35 6.84 28.43 -3.34
N ALA A 36 7.70 27.55 -2.83
CA ALA A 36 8.38 26.52 -3.59
C ALA A 36 8.78 25.41 -2.61
N ASP A 37 8.66 24.16 -3.04
CA ASP A 37 8.89 22.92 -2.29
C ASP A 37 7.87 22.57 -1.20
N GLN A 38 6.62 22.38 -1.64
CA GLN A 38 5.80 21.35 -1.00
C GLN A 38 6.26 19.99 -1.57
N PRO A 39 6.72 19.03 -0.74
CA PRO A 39 7.18 17.74 -1.24
C PRO A 39 6.04 17.09 -2.04
N ALA A 40 6.34 16.71 -3.29
CA ALA A 40 5.38 16.05 -4.15
C ALA A 40 4.84 14.80 -3.44
N GLN A 41 3.52 14.75 -3.27
CA GLN A 41 2.87 13.58 -2.68
C GLN A 41 3.24 12.34 -3.50
N PRO A 42 3.54 11.20 -2.85
CA PRO A 42 3.84 9.98 -3.57
C PRO A 42 2.65 9.60 -4.48
N PRO A 43 2.92 9.01 -5.66
CA PRO A 43 1.86 8.59 -6.56
C PRO A 43 0.97 7.56 -5.88
N SER A 44 -0.34 7.64 -6.13
CA SER A 44 -1.27 6.65 -5.61
C SER A 44 -1.04 5.28 -6.27
N GLU A 45 -1.49 4.21 -5.64
CA GLU A 45 -1.42 2.87 -6.24
C GLU A 45 -2.14 2.80 -7.60
N ALA A 46 -3.28 3.48 -7.73
CA ALA A 46 -3.99 3.60 -9.00
C ALA A 46 -3.17 4.35 -10.08
N ASP A 47 -2.37 5.36 -9.69
CA ASP A 47 -1.44 6.04 -10.59
C ASP A 47 -0.36 5.10 -11.11
N LEU A 48 0.17 4.23 -10.24
CA LEU A 48 1.18 3.25 -10.62
C LEU A 48 0.62 2.21 -11.61
N PHE A 49 -0.58 1.67 -11.36
CA PHE A 49 -1.23 0.77 -12.31
C PHE A 49 -1.54 1.46 -13.64
N LEU A 50 -2.02 2.71 -13.60
CA LEU A 50 -2.29 3.47 -14.82
C LEU A 50 -1.01 3.73 -15.63
N GLN A 51 0.16 3.86 -14.99
CA GLN A 51 1.44 3.95 -15.70
C GLN A 51 1.76 2.68 -16.49
N VAL A 52 1.50 1.50 -15.92
CA VAL A 52 1.68 0.22 -16.65
C VAL A 52 0.76 0.16 -17.87
N VAL A 53 -0.50 0.60 -17.72
CA VAL A 53 -1.43 0.66 -18.85
C VAL A 53 -0.94 1.63 -19.93
N LYS A 54 -0.52 2.84 -19.53
CA LYS A 54 0.01 3.84 -20.47
C LYS A 54 1.25 3.34 -21.20
N ALA A 55 2.15 2.66 -20.51
CA ALA A 55 3.35 2.09 -21.12
C ALA A 55 3.03 1.07 -22.21
N ARG A 56 1.91 0.33 -22.08
CA ARG A 56 1.54 -0.73 -23.03
C ARG A 56 0.52 -0.32 -24.08
N TRP A 57 -0.36 0.63 -23.78
CA TRP A 57 -1.49 1.01 -24.65
C TRP A 57 -1.74 2.52 -24.75
N GLY A 58 -0.85 3.37 -24.23
CA GLY A 58 -1.09 4.82 -24.12
C GLY A 58 -1.42 5.51 -25.44
N GLU A 59 -0.85 5.06 -26.56
CA GLU A 59 -1.12 5.64 -27.89
C GLU A 59 -2.54 5.36 -28.41
N ARG A 60 -3.21 4.34 -27.86
CA ARG A 60 -4.54 3.89 -28.30
C ARG A 60 -5.68 4.41 -27.43
N LEU A 61 -5.35 5.17 -26.37
CA LEU A 61 -6.32 5.59 -25.36
C LEU A 61 -6.41 7.12 -25.32
N SER A 62 -7.62 7.64 -25.38
CA SER A 62 -7.88 9.07 -25.18
C SER A 62 -7.65 9.47 -23.71
N LYS A 63 -7.54 10.77 -23.46
CA LYS A 63 -7.38 11.30 -22.09
C LYS A 63 -8.60 10.99 -21.22
N GLU A 64 -9.78 11.03 -21.80
CA GLU A 64 -11.06 10.70 -21.16
C GLU A 64 -11.11 9.22 -20.78
N GLN A 65 -10.67 8.34 -21.68
CA GLN A 65 -10.57 6.90 -21.42
C GLN A 65 -9.56 6.60 -20.31
N LEU A 66 -8.41 7.27 -20.30
CA LEU A 66 -7.41 7.14 -19.23
C LEU A 66 -7.95 7.63 -17.88
N LYS A 67 -8.77 8.68 -17.88
CA LYS A 67 -9.42 9.20 -16.66
C LYS A 67 -10.45 8.21 -16.12
N GLU A 68 -11.30 7.66 -16.98
CA GLU A 68 -12.28 6.66 -16.55
C GLU A 68 -11.60 5.38 -16.05
N LEU A 69 -10.55 4.93 -16.76
CA LEU A 69 -9.80 3.76 -16.35
C LEU A 69 -9.14 3.94 -14.97
N ARG A 70 -8.60 5.13 -14.68
CA ARG A 70 -8.08 5.45 -13.35
C ARG A 70 -9.16 5.25 -12.27
N LYS A 71 -10.35 5.80 -12.49
CA LYS A 71 -11.47 5.68 -11.56
C LYS A 71 -11.89 4.23 -11.37
N GLN A 72 -11.91 3.44 -12.44
CA GLN A 72 -12.21 2.01 -12.37
C GLN A 72 -11.16 1.25 -11.54
N ILE A 73 -9.87 1.53 -11.76
CA ILE A 73 -8.79 0.95 -10.94
C ILE A 73 -8.97 1.31 -9.46
N GLU A 74 -9.29 2.56 -9.13
CA GLU A 74 -9.55 2.98 -7.74
C GLU A 74 -10.73 2.20 -7.12
N GLN A 75 -11.80 1.97 -7.88
CA GLN A 75 -12.95 1.17 -7.45
C GLN A 75 -12.57 -0.31 -7.23
N ASP A 76 -11.79 -0.88 -8.14
CA ASP A 76 -11.33 -2.27 -8.08
C ASP A 76 -10.40 -2.50 -6.90
N LEU A 77 -9.47 -1.56 -6.63
CA LEU A 77 -8.62 -1.61 -5.44
C LEU A 77 -9.44 -1.56 -4.15
N GLY A 78 -10.46 -0.70 -4.09
CA GLY A 78 -11.39 -0.67 -2.97
C GLY A 78 -12.21 -1.96 -2.82
N GLY A 79 -12.62 -2.58 -3.94
CA GLY A 79 -13.26 -3.89 -3.96
C GLY A 79 -12.34 -5.00 -3.45
N SER A 80 -11.13 -5.09 -4.01
CA SER A 80 -10.09 -6.06 -3.66
C SER A 80 -9.75 -5.99 -2.18
N LYS A 81 -9.53 -4.79 -1.64
CA LYS A 81 -9.27 -4.60 -0.20
C LYS A 81 -10.39 -5.14 0.67
N ARG A 82 -11.65 -4.91 0.29
CA ARG A 82 -12.81 -5.44 1.01
C ARG A 82 -12.88 -6.97 0.95
N LEU A 83 -12.66 -7.55 -0.23
CA LEU A 83 -12.67 -9.01 -0.41
C LEU A 83 -11.53 -9.68 0.36
N SER A 84 -10.33 -9.10 0.33
CA SER A 84 -9.15 -9.61 1.03
C SER A 84 -9.27 -9.59 2.56
N ALA A 85 -10.22 -8.81 3.10
CA ALA A 85 -10.46 -8.75 4.54
C ALA A 85 -11.20 -9.97 5.08
N PHE A 86 -11.82 -10.78 4.21
CA PHE A 86 -12.49 -12.01 4.63
C PHE A 86 -11.47 -13.16 4.72
N PRO A 87 -11.32 -13.80 5.89
CA PRO A 87 -10.42 -14.94 6.04
C PRO A 87 -10.98 -16.14 5.28
N LEU A 88 -10.19 -16.67 4.34
CA LEU A 88 -10.50 -17.94 3.68
C LEU A 88 -9.96 -19.08 4.53
N THR A 89 -10.83 -20.04 4.87
CA THR A 89 -10.31 -21.34 5.26
C THR A 89 -9.92 -22.04 3.97
N ASN A 90 -8.75 -22.68 3.87
CA ASN A 90 -8.32 -23.33 2.61
C ASN A 90 -9.32 -24.36 2.04
N ALA A 91 -10.41 -24.68 2.77
CA ALA A 91 -11.54 -25.49 2.35
C ALA A 91 -12.62 -24.72 1.56
N ASP A 92 -12.53 -23.38 1.46
CA ASP A 92 -13.39 -22.52 0.63
C ASP A 92 -12.90 -22.51 -0.84
N GLU A 93 -12.63 -23.70 -1.38
CA GLU A 93 -12.11 -23.87 -2.74
C GLU A 93 -13.20 -23.48 -3.76
N PRO A 94 -12.93 -22.56 -4.72
CA PRO A 94 -13.95 -22.04 -5.62
C PRO A 94 -14.28 -22.98 -6.80
N ALA A 95 -13.86 -24.25 -6.77
CA ALA A 95 -14.12 -25.17 -7.87
C ALA A 95 -14.44 -26.59 -7.37
N PRO A 96 -15.45 -27.27 -7.94
CA PRO A 96 -15.58 -28.70 -7.74
C PRO A 96 -14.32 -29.39 -8.29
N VAL A 97 -13.77 -30.32 -7.52
CA VAL A 97 -12.72 -31.23 -8.01
C VAL A 97 -13.29 -31.95 -9.23
N PHE A 98 -12.59 -31.89 -10.36
CA PHE A 98 -12.97 -32.61 -11.56
C PHE A 98 -13.14 -34.11 -11.25
N ALA A 99 -14.32 -34.66 -11.54
CA ALA A 99 -14.60 -36.09 -11.41
C ALA A 99 -14.96 -36.67 -12.78
N ALA A 100 -14.21 -37.67 -13.23
CA ALA A 100 -14.54 -38.40 -14.45
C ALA A 100 -15.82 -39.23 -14.23
N TYR A 101 -16.75 -39.15 -15.19
CA TYR A 101 -17.97 -39.96 -15.16
C TYR A 101 -17.64 -41.44 -15.37
N ARG A 102 -18.09 -42.30 -14.45
CA ARG A 102 -18.14 -43.75 -14.62
C ARG A 102 -19.57 -44.20 -14.41
N SER A 103 -20.22 -44.75 -15.45
CA SER A 103 -21.42 -45.55 -15.28
C SER A 103 -21.03 -46.92 -14.70
N SER A 104 -21.65 -47.29 -13.59
CA SER A 104 -21.63 -48.65 -13.05
C SER A 104 -22.54 -49.58 -13.85
#